data_AF-A0A8J2QWU2-F1
#
_entry.id   AF-A0A8J2QWU2-F1
#
_cell.length_a   1.000
_cell.length_b   1.000
_cell.length_c   1.000
_cell.angle_alpha   90.00
_cell.angle_beta   90.00
_cell.angle_gamma   90.00
#
_symmetry.space_group_name_H-M   'P 1'
#
loop_
_entity.id
_entity.type
_entity.pdbx_description
1 polymer ?
#
loop_
_entity_poly.entity_id
_entity_poly.type
_entity_poly.pdbx_seq_one_letter_code
_entity_poly.pdbx_strand_id
1 'polypeptide(L)'
;MFLDFNLFNFSFRSSTQALIFSATGDRDSKVLLESLRNIHFHIVYFVIPSSYKKLSKNNDNFYMMEHKDLLTRCKSQASIWKNINGNSTVNVFECVADALESIKKIKGNSSVLVTGSLHLVGATLSIIDPNLNKD
;
A
#
# COMPACT_ATOMS: atom_id res chain seq x y z
N MET A 1 5.44 23.08 -18.29
CA MET A 1 4.23 22.74 -17.54
C MET A 1 4.69 21.94 -16.32
N PHE A 2 5.03 22.62 -15.23
CA PHE A 2 5.40 21.97 -13.99
C PHE A 2 4.12 21.57 -13.27
N LEU A 3 3.96 20.28 -12.97
CA LEU A 3 2.88 19.80 -12.13
C LEU A 3 3.17 20.27 -10.70
N ASP A 4 2.37 21.23 -10.24
CA ASP A 4 2.44 21.77 -8.90
C ASP A 4 1.90 20.71 -7.92
N PHE A 5 2.78 20.09 -7.13
CA PHE A 5 2.43 19.07 -6.13
C PHE A 5 1.67 19.64 -4.91
N ASN A 6 1.30 20.92 -4.94
CA ASN A 6 0.60 21.63 -3.86
C ASN A 6 -0.90 21.29 -3.72
N LEU A 7 -1.42 20.31 -4.47
CA LEU A 7 -2.83 19.88 -4.39
C LEU A 7 -3.18 19.13 -3.08
N PHE A 8 -2.21 18.87 -2.19
CA PHE A 8 -2.42 18.25 -0.88
C PHE A 8 -2.40 19.26 0.29
N ASN A 9 -2.95 20.46 0.11
CA ASN A 9 -3.32 21.30 1.26
C ASN A 9 -4.65 20.80 1.86
N PHE A 10 -4.59 19.65 2.56
CA PHE A 10 -5.67 19.16 3.41
C PHE A 10 -5.65 19.96 4.73
N SER A 11 -6.81 20.51 5.11
CA SER A 11 -7.02 21.32 6.32
C SER A 11 -6.29 20.80 7.56
N PHE A 12 -5.52 21.68 8.23
CA PHE A 12 -4.71 21.41 9.44
C PHE A 12 -5.55 21.02 10.67
N ARG A 13 -6.06 19.78 10.70
CA ARG A 13 -6.34 19.05 11.93
C ARG A 13 -5.48 17.80 11.90
N SER A 14 -4.51 17.67 12.81
CA SER A 14 -3.55 16.56 12.99
C SER A 14 -4.04 15.21 12.42
N SER A 15 -3.88 15.02 11.12
CA SER A 15 -4.40 13.86 10.40
C SER A 15 -3.25 12.93 10.11
N THR A 16 -3.39 11.65 10.44
CA THR A 16 -2.35 10.66 10.12
C THR A 16 -2.32 10.42 8.62
N GLN A 17 -1.21 10.74 7.97
CA GLN A 17 -0.98 10.48 6.55
C GLN A 17 -0.38 9.08 6.39
N ALA A 18 -1.07 8.19 5.67
CA ALA A 18 -0.62 6.82 5.43
C ALA A 18 -0.47 6.52 3.93
N LEU A 19 0.49 5.66 3.59
CA LEU A 19 0.69 5.12 2.25
C LEU A 19 0.43 3.61 2.26
N ILE A 20 -0.37 3.11 1.32
CA ILE A 20 -0.44 1.69 0.97
C ILE A 20 0.15 1.54 -0.42
N PHE A 21 1.23 0.78 -0.53
CA PHE A 21 1.99 0.62 -1.76
C PHE A 21 2.19 -0.84 -2.15
N SER A 22 2.08 -1.10 -3.44
CA SER A 22 2.44 -2.39 -4.04
C SER A 22 2.72 -2.19 -5.52
N ALA A 23 3.97 -2.38 -5.94
CA ALA A 23 4.32 -2.45 -7.35
C ALA A 23 4.14 -3.88 -7.87
N THR A 24 3.42 -4.02 -8.98
CA THR A 24 3.31 -5.29 -9.74
C THR A 24 3.90 -5.12 -11.14
N GLY A 25 4.41 -6.23 -11.72
CA GLY A 25 5.11 -6.25 -13.00
C GLY A 25 6.57 -5.79 -12.89
N ASP A 26 7.23 -5.59 -14.04
CA ASP A 26 8.66 -5.18 -14.13
C ASP A 26 8.89 -3.67 -13.89
N ARG A 27 7.99 -3.01 -13.18
CA ARG A 27 8.13 -1.58 -12.85
C ARG A 27 9.18 -1.39 -11.76
N ASP A 28 10.08 -0.43 -11.96
CA ASP A 28 11.10 -0.08 -10.98
C ASP A 28 10.46 0.57 -9.74
N SER A 29 10.38 -0.21 -8.66
CA SER A 29 9.82 0.24 -7.39
C SER A 29 10.60 1.39 -6.77
N LYS A 30 11.90 1.50 -7.03
CA LYS A 30 12.73 2.60 -6.52
C LYS A 30 12.31 3.91 -7.18
N VAL A 31 12.16 3.92 -8.50
CA VAL A 31 11.71 5.12 -9.23
C VAL A 31 10.33 5.58 -8.74
N LEU A 32 9.40 4.64 -8.55
CA LEU A 32 8.06 4.95 -8.05
C LEU A 32 8.10 5.51 -6.62
N LEU A 33 8.89 4.89 -5.73
CA LEU A 33 9.00 5.34 -4.33
C LEU A 33 9.75 6.67 -4.19
N GLU A 34 10.77 6.92 -5.01
CA GLU A 34 11.48 8.21 -5.06
C GLU A 34 10.53 9.37 -5.42
N SER A 35 9.55 9.15 -6.29
CA SER A 35 8.55 10.18 -6.63
C SER A 35 7.69 10.60 -5.42
N LEU A 36 7.59 9.74 -4.41
CA LEU A 36 6.80 9.95 -3.19
C LEU A 36 7.64 10.46 -2.01
N ARG A 37 8.97 10.57 -2.15
CA ARG A 37 9.90 10.83 -1.04
C ARG A 37 9.63 12.12 -0.25
N ASN A 38 9.11 13.14 -0.93
CA ASN A 38 8.87 14.47 -0.35
C ASN A 38 7.51 14.56 0.36
N ILE A 39 6.70 13.49 0.31
CA ILE A 39 5.42 13.42 1.00
C ILE A 39 5.64 12.81 2.38
N HIS A 40 5.15 13.49 3.41
CA HIS A 40 5.31 13.04 4.80
C HIS A 40 4.25 11.99 5.17
N PHE A 41 4.60 10.71 4.97
CA PHE A 41 3.80 9.59 5.49
C PHE A 41 4.28 9.18 6.88
N HIS A 42 3.37 9.20 7.84
CA HIS A 42 3.62 8.73 9.20
C HIS A 42 3.75 7.20 9.21
N ILE A 43 2.92 6.52 8.42
CA ILE A 43 2.86 5.06 8.33
C ILE A 43 2.84 4.64 6.85
N VAL A 44 3.62 3.62 6.51
CA VAL A 44 3.71 3.05 5.17
C VAL A 44 3.49 1.55 5.22
N TYR A 45 2.60 1.05 4.39
CA TYR A 45 2.24 -0.35 4.28
C TYR A 45 2.65 -0.87 2.89
N PHE A 46 3.47 -1.92 2.87
CA PHE A 46 3.74 -2.69 1.66
C PHE A 46 2.91 -3.96 1.70
N VAL A 47 2.03 -4.14 0.72
CA VAL A 47 1.02 -5.20 0.75
C VAL A 47 1.06 -6.06 -0.49
N ILE A 48 0.76 -7.35 -0.33
CA ILE A 48 0.36 -8.18 -1.47
C ILE A 48 -0.99 -7.62 -1.98
N PRO A 49 -1.18 -7.41 -3.30
CA PRO A 49 -2.36 -6.75 -3.85
C PRO A 49 -3.58 -7.70 -3.92
N SER A 50 -3.90 -8.34 -2.80
CA SER A 50 -5.06 -9.20 -2.59
C SER A 50 -5.98 -8.51 -1.57
N SER A 51 -7.30 -8.60 -1.77
CA SER A 51 -8.25 -7.95 -0.85
C SER A 51 -8.18 -8.58 0.55
N TYR A 52 -8.18 -9.91 0.62
CA TYR A 52 -8.16 -10.68 1.86
C TYR A 52 -7.10 -11.78 1.78
N LYS A 53 -6.68 -12.28 2.95
CA LYS A 53 -5.81 -13.46 3.02
C LYS A 53 -6.53 -14.64 2.39
N LYS A 54 -5.92 -15.22 1.36
CA LYS A 54 -6.37 -16.51 0.82
C LYS A 54 -5.96 -17.60 1.81
N LEU A 55 -6.94 -18.10 2.57
CA LEU A 55 -6.81 -19.33 3.33
C LEU A 55 -6.74 -20.49 2.32
N SER A 56 -5.54 -21.01 2.08
CA SER A 56 -5.38 -22.21 1.26
C SER A 56 -6.09 -23.38 1.95
N LYS A 57 -7.04 -24.00 1.25
CA LYS A 57 -7.58 -25.33 1.61
C LYS A 57 -6.78 -26.47 0.98
N ASN A 58 -5.86 -26.18 0.05
CA ASN A 58 -5.07 -27.17 -0.68
C ASN A 58 -3.60 -26.75 -0.70
N ASN A 59 -2.71 -27.56 -0.12
CA ASN A 59 -1.28 -27.28 0.03
C ASN A 59 -0.51 -27.42 -1.30
N ASP A 60 -0.89 -26.68 -2.34
CA ASP A 60 -0.18 -26.66 -3.61
C ASP A 60 1.10 -25.81 -3.51
N ASN A 61 2.25 -26.50 -3.63
CA ASN A 61 3.58 -25.90 -3.54
C ASN A 61 3.77 -24.67 -4.48
N PHE A 62 3.07 -24.65 -5.60
CA PHE A 62 3.09 -23.54 -6.56
C PHE A 62 2.53 -22.23 -5.97
N TYR A 63 1.36 -22.28 -5.35
CA TYR A 63 0.73 -21.11 -4.73
C TYR A 63 1.57 -20.58 -3.55
N MET A 64 2.15 -21.48 -2.76
CA MET A 64 3.06 -21.11 -1.67
C MET A 64 4.32 -20.40 -2.17
N MET A 65 4.89 -20.85 -3.28
CA MET A 65 6.05 -20.22 -3.90
C MET A 65 5.71 -18.82 -4.44
N GLU A 66 4.61 -18.69 -5.19
CA GLU A 66 4.15 -17.40 -5.71
C GLU A 66 3.87 -16.40 -4.57
N HIS A 67 3.20 -16.84 -3.51
CA HIS A 67 2.92 -16.02 -2.33
C HIS A 67 4.21 -15.56 -1.64
N LYS A 68 5.21 -16.44 -1.50
CA LYS A 68 6.51 -16.11 -0.92
C LYS A 68 7.27 -15.09 -1.78
N ASP A 69 7.17 -15.19 -3.11
CA ASP A 69 7.78 -14.22 -4.02
C ASP A 69 7.12 -12.84 -3.91
N LEU A 70 5.78 -12.79 -3.81
CA LEU A 70 5.04 -11.56 -3.58
C LEU A 70 5.41 -10.91 -2.23
N LEU A 71 5.51 -11.69 -1.16
CA LEU A 71 5.93 -11.21 0.15
C LEU A 71 7.39 -10.70 0.14
N THR A 72 8.27 -11.39 -0.58
CA THR A 72 9.68 -10.98 -0.77
C THR A 72 9.76 -9.63 -1.48
N ARG A 73 8.94 -9.41 -2.52
CA ARG A 73 8.83 -8.11 -3.20
C ARG A 73 8.37 -7.00 -2.24
N CYS A 74 7.37 -7.27 -1.40
CA CYS A 74 6.90 -6.28 -0.42
C CYS A 74 8.00 -5.90 0.58
N LYS A 75 8.76 -6.89 1.07
CA LYS A 75 9.92 -6.65 1.95
C LYS A 75 11.02 -5.84 1.26
N SER A 76 11.29 -6.11 -0.02
CA SER A 76 12.25 -5.34 -0.81
C SER A 76 11.83 -3.87 -0.96
N GLN A 77 10.57 -3.62 -1.31
CA GLN A 77 10.01 -2.27 -1.39
C GLN A 77 10.05 -1.54 -0.03
N ALA A 78 9.78 -2.26 1.08
CA ALA A 78 9.91 -1.72 2.43
C ALA A 78 11.35 -1.29 2.75
N SER A 79 12.35 -2.08 2.37
CA SER A 79 13.76 -1.72 2.54
C SER A 79 14.15 -0.50 1.70
N ILE A 80 13.65 -0.41 0.45
CA ILE A 80 13.86 0.77 -0.41
C ILE A 80 13.30 2.02 0.28
N TRP A 81 12.07 1.97 0.78
CA TRP A 81 11.47 3.12 1.47
C TRP A 81 12.23 3.51 2.72
N LYS A 82 12.63 2.55 3.57
CA LYS A 82 13.44 2.85 4.77
C LYS A 82 14.74 3.59 4.45
N ASN A 83 15.34 3.30 3.29
CA ASN A 83 16.57 3.98 2.85
C ASN A 83 16.31 5.40 2.31
N ILE A 84 15.13 5.67 1.74
CA ILE A 84 14.78 6.97 1.14
C ILE A 84 14.08 7.89 2.16
N ASN A 85 13.29 7.32 3.06
CA ASN A 85 12.51 8.01 4.08
C ASN A 85 12.44 7.17 5.37
N GLY A 86 13.45 7.35 6.22
CA GLY A 86 13.63 6.56 7.45
C GLY A 86 12.71 6.93 8.62
N ASN A 87 11.87 7.96 8.48
CA ASN A 87 11.06 8.46 9.59
C ASN A 87 9.67 7.83 9.66
N SER A 88 9.24 7.12 8.62
CA SER A 88 7.94 6.44 8.61
C SER A 88 7.96 5.15 9.43
N THR A 89 6.84 4.83 10.08
CA THR A 89 6.59 3.46 10.56
C THR A 89 6.27 2.57 9.36
N VAL A 90 7.09 1.56 9.09
CA VAL A 90 6.95 0.69 7.90
C VAL A 90 6.45 -0.70 8.29
N ASN A 91 5.35 -1.12 7.67
CA ASN A 91 4.71 -2.42 7.88
C ASN A 91 4.60 -3.20 6.56
N VAL A 92 4.61 -4.53 6.64
CA VAL A 92 4.38 -5.43 5.51
C VAL A 92 3.21 -6.35 5.84
N PHE A 93 2.22 -6.42 4.95
CA PHE A 93 1.05 -7.28 5.11
C PHE A 93 0.80 -8.17 3.89
N GLU A 94 0.12 -9.29 4.12
CA GLU A 94 -0.21 -10.28 3.08
C GLU A 94 -1.50 -9.96 2.32
N CYS A 95 -2.22 -8.91 2.72
CA CYS A 95 -3.41 -8.43 2.03
C CYS A 95 -3.69 -6.95 2.37
N VAL A 96 -4.59 -6.35 1.60
CA VAL A 96 -5.05 -4.97 1.79
C VAL A 96 -5.92 -4.82 3.04
N ALA A 97 -6.76 -5.81 3.36
CA ALA A 97 -7.63 -5.76 4.53
C ALA A 97 -6.88 -5.52 5.85
N ASP A 98 -5.73 -6.17 6.05
CA ASP A 98 -4.89 -5.99 7.24
C ASP A 98 -4.36 -4.56 7.37
N ALA A 99 -3.96 -3.93 6.25
CA ALA A 99 -3.51 -2.54 6.24
C ALA A 99 -4.67 -1.59 6.60
N LEU A 100 -5.85 -1.81 6.01
CA LEU A 100 -7.04 -1.02 6.32
C LEU A 100 -7.50 -1.22 7.77
N GLU A 101 -7.40 -2.43 8.33
CA GLU A 101 -7.70 -2.70 9.73
C GLU A 101 -6.71 -1.99 10.67
N SER A 102 -5.42 -1.97 10.31
CA SER A 102 -4.40 -1.21 11.03
C SER A 102 -4.70 0.29 11.03
N ILE A 103 -5.12 0.85 9.89
CA ILE A 103 -5.48 2.27 9.76
C ILE A 103 -6.73 2.60 10.58
N LYS A 104 -7.76 1.73 10.57
CA LYS A 104 -8.99 1.91 11.37
C LYS A 104 -8.73 2.01 12.88
N LYS A 105 -7.62 1.45 13.37
CA LYS A 105 -7.24 1.51 14.79
C LYS A 105 -6.57 2.84 15.18
N ILE A 106 -6.21 3.68 14.21
CA ILE A 106 -5.61 4.99 14.45
C ILE A 106 -6.68 5.94 14.99
N LYS A 107 -6.40 6.60 16.11
CA LYS A 107 -7.29 7.61 16.68
C LYS A 107 -7.22 8.91 15.88
N GLY A 108 -8.37 9.44 15.49
CA GLY A 108 -8.49 10.70 14.77
C GLY A 108 -8.62 10.51 13.26
N ASN A 109 -8.49 11.62 12.52
CA ASN A 109 -8.63 11.61 11.07
C ASN A 109 -7.39 11.00 10.42
N SER A 110 -7.59 10.19 9.38
CA SER A 110 -6.50 9.63 8.57
C SER A 110 -6.75 9.89 7.09
N SER A 111 -5.69 10.24 6.36
CA SER A 111 -5.71 10.32 4.90
C SER A 111 -4.79 9.21 4.37
N VAL A 112 -5.29 8.45 3.40
CA VAL A 112 -4.58 7.27 2.90
C VAL A 112 -4.37 7.42 1.40
N LEU A 113 -3.11 7.36 0.95
CA LEU A 113 -2.77 7.22 -0.46
C LEU A 113 -2.59 5.73 -0.78
N VAL A 114 -3.30 5.25 -1.81
CA VAL A 114 -3.17 3.88 -2.31
C VAL A 114 -2.64 3.93 -3.74
N THR A 115 -1.43 3.40 -3.98
CA THR A 115 -0.77 3.53 -5.29
C THR A 115 0.30 2.46 -5.56
N GLY A 116 0.86 2.44 -6.76
CA GLY A 116 1.92 1.52 -7.19
C GLY A 116 1.44 0.46 -8.19
N SER A 117 0.17 0.04 -8.14
CA SER A 117 -0.40 -0.88 -9.14
C SER A 117 -1.93 -0.81 -9.22
N LEU A 118 -2.47 -1.14 -10.39
CA LEU A 118 -3.92 -1.25 -10.58
C LEU A 118 -4.52 -2.39 -9.76
N HIS A 119 -3.81 -3.52 -9.60
CA HIS A 119 -4.27 -4.64 -8.78
C HIS A 119 -4.49 -4.21 -7.31
N LEU A 120 -3.58 -3.40 -6.76
CA LEU A 120 -3.74 -2.86 -5.41
C LEU A 120 -4.95 -1.93 -5.30
N VAL A 121 -5.11 -1.02 -6.26
CA VAL A 121 -6.25 -0.10 -6.30
C VAL A 121 -7.56 -0.87 -6.40
N GLY A 122 -7.63 -1.86 -7.29
CA GLY A 122 -8.80 -2.74 -7.43
C GLY A 122 -9.10 -3.55 -6.17
N ALA A 123 -8.07 -4.15 -5.53
CA ALA A 123 -8.23 -4.87 -4.27
C ALA A 123 -8.76 -3.96 -3.15
N THR A 124 -8.24 -2.73 -3.06
CA THR A 124 -8.72 -1.73 -2.10
C THR A 124 -10.17 -1.35 -2.37
N LEU A 125 -10.51 -1.00 -3.61
CA LEU A 125 -11.86 -0.61 -4.02
C LEU A 125 -12.87 -1.72 -3.71
N SER A 126 -12.53 -2.99 -3.95
CA SER A 126 -13.42 -4.12 -3.63
C SER A 126 -13.78 -4.23 -2.14
N ILE A 127 -12.96 -3.67 -1.25
CA ILE A 127 -13.20 -3.66 0.21
C ILE A 127 -13.99 -2.43 0.63
N ILE A 128 -13.64 -1.24 0.10
CA ILE A 128 -14.23 0.03 0.54
C ILE A 128 -15.54 0.35 -0.19
N ASP A 129 -15.71 -0.14 -1.41
CA ASP A 129 -16.92 -0.02 -2.21
C ASP A 129 -17.21 -1.33 -2.96
N PRO A 130 -17.83 -2.32 -2.28
CA PRO A 130 -18.13 -3.63 -2.88
C PRO A 130 -19.19 -3.59 -3.99
N ASN A 131 -19.85 -2.45 -4.24
CA ASN A 131 -20.89 -2.31 -5.27
C ASN A 131 -20.36 -1.67 -6.56
N LEU A 132 -19.09 -1.31 -6.65
CA LEU A 132 -18.49 -0.59 -7.79
C LEU A 132 -18.63 -1.30 -9.16
N ASN A 133 -18.99 -2.59 -9.19
CA ASN A 133 -19.19 -3.39 -10.42
C ASN A 133 -20.67 -3.66 -10.75
N LYS A 134 -21.62 -2.96 -10.12
CA LYS A 134 -23.06 -3.15 -10.34
C LYS A 134 -23.67 -1.97 -11.12
N ASP A 135 -23.24 -1.82 -12.36
CA ASP A 135 -23.93 -1.01 -13.38
C ASP A 135 -24.28 -1.90 -14.59
#